data_AF-B1N5Q9-F1
#
_entry.id   AF-B1N5Q9-F1
#
_cell.length_a   1.000
_cell.length_b   1.000
_cell.length_c   1.000
_cell.angle_alpha   90.00
_cell.angle_beta   90.00
_cell.angle_gamma   90.00
#
_symmetry.space_group_name_H-M   'P 1'
#
loop_
_entity.id
_entity.type
_entity.pdbx_description
1 polymer ?
#
loop_
_entity_poly.entity_id
_entity_poly.type
_entity_poly.pdbx_seq_one_letter_code
_entity_poly.pdbx_strand_id
1 'polypeptide(L)'
;MIFTLLIPLIVAQNPECSSAYCSSCKTNPNVCDLCAQNYILVDGKCKYFKEVVPYCAISAKDGCSACMSGYYLKDGKCQIPPNSLCASYKGGKCIVCVDGYYAKAGECFECVDHCYECSSMTQCFECLDGYGFNGDECVQSLDHCKAYSYGSSTRCR
;
A
#
# COMPACT_ATOMS: atom_id res chain seq x y z
N MET A 1 50.89 -12.34 -15.40
CA MET A 1 50.13 -11.51 -14.44
C MET A 1 48.89 -11.03 -15.16
N ILE A 2 47.81 -11.81 -15.06
CA ILE A 2 46.52 -11.51 -15.70
C ILE A 2 45.80 -10.57 -14.75
N PHE A 3 45.75 -9.28 -15.08
CA PHE A 3 44.91 -8.31 -14.40
C PHE A 3 43.45 -8.62 -14.76
N THR A 4 42.80 -9.47 -13.98
CA THR A 4 41.34 -9.50 -13.93
C THR A 4 40.89 -8.21 -13.28
N LEU A 5 40.59 -7.20 -14.10
CA LEU A 5 39.90 -5.99 -13.66
C LEU A 5 38.59 -6.42 -13.01
N LEU A 6 38.54 -6.28 -11.69
CA LEU A 6 37.31 -6.25 -10.90
C LEU A 6 36.52 -5.02 -11.34
N ILE A 7 35.81 -5.13 -12.46
CA ILE A 7 34.74 -4.19 -12.79
C ILE A 7 33.66 -4.44 -11.74
N PRO A 8 33.31 -3.45 -10.90
CA PRO A 8 32.23 -3.61 -9.94
C PRO A 8 30.99 -4.05 -10.72
N LEU A 9 30.25 -5.04 -10.21
CA LEU A 9 29.07 -5.68 -10.81
C LEU A 9 28.05 -4.67 -11.39
N ILE A 10 28.36 -4.10 -12.54
CA ILE A 10 27.41 -3.48 -13.46
C ILE A 10 26.95 -4.66 -14.29
N VAL A 11 26.02 -5.43 -13.73
CA VAL A 11 25.50 -6.65 -14.37
C VAL A 11 24.66 -6.22 -15.57
N ALA A 12 25.31 -5.93 -16.70
CA ALA A 12 24.67 -6.18 -17.98
C ALA A 12 24.41 -7.69 -17.98
N GLN A 13 23.14 -8.06 -17.84
CA GLN A 13 22.74 -9.47 -17.82
C GLN A 13 22.92 -10.11 -19.21
N ASN A 14 23.21 -9.28 -20.22
CA ASN A 14 23.64 -9.69 -21.55
C ASN A 14 25.04 -9.11 -21.87
N PRO A 15 26.06 -9.94 -22.17
CA PRO A 15 27.42 -9.49 -22.49
C PRO A 15 27.54 -8.66 -23.78
N GLU A 16 26.52 -8.66 -24.64
CA GLU A 16 26.47 -7.85 -25.86
C GLU A 16 25.98 -6.41 -25.61
N CYS A 17 25.38 -6.15 -24.45
CA CYS A 17 24.85 -4.83 -24.09
C CYS A 17 25.86 -4.09 -23.20
N SER A 18 26.16 -2.84 -23.57
CA SER A 18 27.02 -1.93 -22.80
C SER A 18 26.23 -1.10 -21.78
N SER A 19 24.91 -0.97 -21.93
CA SER A 19 24.06 -0.29 -20.94
C SER A 19 24.00 -1.09 -19.63
N ALA A 20 24.26 -0.42 -18.51
CA ALA A 20 24.12 -0.97 -17.17
C ALA A 20 22.71 -1.53 -16.93
N TYR A 21 22.64 -2.67 -16.22
CA TYR A 21 21.38 -3.33 -15.81
C TYR A 21 20.45 -3.70 -16.98
N CYS A 22 21.00 -3.79 -18.19
CA CYS A 22 20.27 -4.18 -19.38
C CYS A 22 20.22 -5.70 -19.52
N SER A 23 19.03 -6.23 -19.80
CA SER A 23 18.80 -7.66 -20.07
C SER A 23 18.74 -7.96 -21.56
N SER A 24 18.32 -7.02 -22.41
CA SER A 24 18.42 -7.14 -23.85
C SER A 24 18.53 -5.80 -24.58
N CYS A 25 19.23 -5.81 -25.70
CA CYS A 25 19.42 -4.70 -26.62
C CYS A 25 19.43 -5.26 -28.05
N LYS A 26 18.97 -4.49 -29.03
CA LYS A 26 18.91 -4.90 -30.45
C LYS A 26 20.17 -4.50 -31.22
N THR A 27 20.16 -3.30 -31.79
CA THR A 27 21.16 -2.86 -32.79
C THR A 27 22.22 -1.92 -32.22
N ASN A 28 21.93 -1.23 -31.12
CA ASN A 28 22.88 -0.34 -30.47
C ASN A 28 23.19 -0.86 -29.07
N PRO A 29 24.43 -1.30 -28.77
CA PRO A 29 24.78 -1.84 -27.45
C PRO A 29 24.63 -0.82 -26.32
N ASN A 30 24.54 0.48 -26.64
CA ASN A 30 24.34 1.55 -25.66
C ASN A 30 22.86 1.87 -25.37
N VAL A 31 21.92 1.26 -26.11
CA VAL A 31 20.48 1.47 -25.94
C VAL A 31 19.85 0.15 -25.51
N CYS A 32 19.22 0.17 -24.34
CA CYS A 32 18.53 -1.00 -23.81
C CYS A 32 17.09 -1.08 -24.32
N ASP A 33 16.62 -2.30 -24.57
CA ASP A 33 15.22 -2.60 -24.91
C ASP A 33 14.46 -3.22 -23.72
N LEU A 34 15.16 -3.95 -22.85
CA LEU A 34 14.58 -4.58 -21.65
C LEU A 34 15.55 -4.51 -20.48
N CYS A 35 15.06 -3.98 -19.35
CA CYS A 35 15.83 -3.88 -18.13
C CYS A 35 15.73 -5.11 -17.23
N ALA A 36 16.77 -5.30 -16.42
CA ALA A 36 16.76 -6.26 -15.33
C ALA A 36 15.65 -5.96 -14.31
N GLN A 37 15.31 -6.96 -13.49
CA GLN A 37 14.35 -6.80 -12.40
C GLN A 37 14.73 -5.61 -11.50
N ASN A 38 13.73 -4.82 -11.08
CA ASN A 38 13.90 -3.58 -10.30
C ASN A 38 14.49 -2.38 -11.07
N TYR A 39 14.61 -2.47 -12.39
CA TYR A 39 15.00 -1.34 -13.23
C TYR A 39 13.92 -1.03 -14.27
N ILE A 40 13.70 0.25 -14.52
CA ILE A 40 12.72 0.76 -15.48
C ILE A 40 13.47 1.40 -16.65
N LEU A 41 13.00 1.13 -17.86
CA LEU A 41 13.57 1.70 -19.08
C LEU A 41 13.13 3.16 -19.24
N VAL A 42 14.09 4.08 -19.20
CA VAL A 42 13.88 5.51 -19.41
C VAL A 42 14.89 5.99 -20.45
N ASP A 43 14.40 6.41 -21.61
CA ASP A 43 15.21 6.92 -22.73
C ASP A 43 16.35 5.97 -23.14
N GLY A 44 16.04 4.67 -23.24
CA GLY A 44 17.01 3.64 -23.61
C GLY A 44 17.99 3.25 -22.50
N LYS A 45 17.83 3.77 -21.28
CA LYS A 45 18.68 3.45 -20.12
C LYS A 45 17.87 2.85 -18.98
N CYS A 46 18.45 1.88 -18.29
CA CYS A 46 17.83 1.26 -17.13
C CYS A 46 18.15 2.06 -15.87
N LYS A 47 17.11 2.61 -15.24
CA LYS A 47 17.22 3.35 -13.97
C LYS A 47 16.57 2.56 -12.85
N TYR A 48 17.12 2.68 -11.65
CA TYR A 48 16.56 1.99 -10.49
C TYR A 48 15.13 2.48 -10.24
N PHE A 49 14.19 1.55 -10.06
CA PHE A 49 12.76 1.88 -10.10
C PHE A 49 12.34 2.96 -9.09
N LYS A 50 12.99 3.03 -7.91
CA LYS A 50 12.67 4.02 -6.88
C LYS A 50 13.07 5.45 -7.27
N GLU A 51 14.03 5.61 -8.18
CA GLU A 51 14.42 6.93 -8.72
C GLU A 51 13.44 7.42 -9.78
N VAL A 52 12.77 6.49 -10.47
CA VAL A 52 11.84 6.79 -11.57
C VAL A 52 10.41 6.94 -11.06
N VAL A 53 10.00 6.09 -10.12
CA VAL A 53 8.67 6.07 -9.52
C VAL A 53 8.80 6.23 -8.00
N PRO A 54 8.68 7.47 -7.49
CA PRO A 54 8.68 7.74 -6.05
C PRO A 54 7.63 6.89 -5.33
N TYR A 55 7.94 6.49 -4.10
CA TYR A 55 7.06 5.70 -3.22
C TYR A 55 6.67 4.31 -3.74
N CYS A 56 7.34 3.81 -4.79
CA CYS A 56 7.14 2.46 -5.25
C CYS A 56 7.80 1.44 -4.31
N ALA A 57 7.05 0.42 -3.90
CA ALA A 57 7.57 -0.71 -3.13
C ALA A 57 8.02 -1.85 -4.05
N ILE A 58 7.24 -2.14 -5.10
CA ILE A 58 7.50 -3.24 -6.04
C ILE A 58 7.41 -2.72 -7.47
N SER A 59 8.51 -2.84 -8.21
CA SER A 59 8.56 -2.44 -9.63
C SER A 59 7.63 -3.28 -10.52
N ALA A 60 7.28 -2.71 -11.67
CA ALA A 60 6.63 -3.39 -12.79
C ALA A 60 7.33 -2.97 -14.09
N LYS A 61 7.02 -3.65 -15.20
CA LYS A 61 7.62 -3.37 -16.52
C LYS A 61 7.57 -1.88 -16.89
N ASP A 62 6.42 -1.25 -16.65
CA ASP A 62 6.13 0.13 -17.04
C ASP A 62 5.86 1.05 -15.83
N GLY A 63 6.44 0.73 -14.66
CA GLY A 63 6.28 1.56 -13.47
C GLY A 63 6.30 0.75 -12.17
N CYS A 64 5.19 0.80 -11.44
CA CYS A 64 5.03 0.18 -10.14
C CYS A 64 3.85 -0.80 -10.12
N SER A 65 4.00 -1.92 -9.42
CA SER A 65 2.94 -2.89 -9.16
C SER A 65 2.37 -2.78 -7.74
N ALA A 66 3.15 -2.25 -6.79
CA ALA A 66 2.69 -1.99 -5.43
C ALA A 66 3.41 -0.79 -4.81
N CYS A 67 2.65 0.07 -4.15
CA CYS A 67 3.18 1.26 -3.49
C CYS A 67 3.59 0.98 -2.05
N MET A 68 4.46 1.82 -1.51
CA MET A 68 4.75 1.85 -0.07
C MET A 68 3.46 2.18 0.70
N SER A 69 3.38 1.72 1.95
CA SER A 69 2.24 2.00 2.83
C SER A 69 1.92 3.49 2.88
N GLY A 70 0.64 3.83 2.79
CA GLY A 70 0.16 5.22 2.76
C GLY A 70 0.14 5.87 1.38
N TYR A 71 0.55 5.18 0.32
CA TYR A 71 0.44 5.65 -1.07
C TYR A 71 -0.44 4.71 -1.88
N TYR A 72 -1.11 5.24 -2.90
CA TYR A 72 -2.00 4.44 -3.74
C TYR A 72 -1.49 4.34 -5.19
N LEU A 73 -1.75 3.18 -5.81
CA LEU A 73 -1.34 2.91 -7.19
C LEU A 73 -2.37 3.48 -8.17
N LYS A 74 -1.91 4.32 -9.09
CA LYS A 74 -2.70 4.85 -10.21
C LYS A 74 -1.83 4.94 -11.45
N ASP A 75 -2.27 4.29 -12.54
CA ASP A 75 -1.59 4.31 -13.84
C ASP A 75 -0.09 3.97 -13.75
N GLY A 76 0.25 2.94 -12.98
CA GLY A 76 1.64 2.50 -12.77
C GLY A 76 2.48 3.42 -11.88
N LYS A 77 1.89 4.47 -11.29
CA LYS A 77 2.57 5.43 -10.41
C LYS A 77 1.98 5.40 -9.01
N CYS A 78 2.82 5.67 -8.02
CA CYS A 78 2.37 5.84 -6.64
C CYS A 78 2.09 7.30 -6.37
N GLN A 79 0.91 7.58 -5.84
CA GLN A 79 0.42 8.93 -5.58
C GLN A 79 0.06 9.11 -4.11
N ILE A 80 0.16 10.35 -3.64
CA ILE A 80 -0.31 10.74 -2.32
C ILE A 80 -1.85 10.64 -2.33
N PRO A 81 -2.47 9.95 -1.36
CA PRO A 81 -3.92 9.90 -1.22
C PRO A 81 -4.53 11.30 -1.20
N PRO A 82 -5.56 11.59 -2.02
CA PRO A 82 -6.27 12.86 -1.95
C PRO A 82 -7.05 13.02 -0.64
N ASN A 83 -7.50 11.90 -0.05
CA ASN A 83 -8.10 11.83 1.27
C ASN A 83 -7.22 10.97 2.18
N SER A 84 -6.71 11.55 3.27
CA SER A 84 -5.86 10.88 4.27
C SER A 84 -6.60 9.83 5.10
N LEU A 85 -7.94 9.86 5.11
CA LEU A 85 -8.79 8.87 5.77
C LEU A 85 -8.94 7.58 4.94
N CYS A 86 -8.44 7.57 3.70
CA CYS A 86 -8.52 6.41 2.83
C CYS A 86 -7.22 5.60 2.86
N ALA A 87 -7.32 4.34 3.27
CA ALA A 87 -6.21 3.40 3.28
C ALA A 87 -5.95 2.77 1.89
N SER A 88 -6.99 2.60 1.06
CA SER A 88 -6.84 1.99 -0.27
C SER A 88 -7.86 2.49 -1.30
N TYR A 89 -7.40 2.67 -2.54
CA TYR A 89 -8.20 3.13 -3.67
C TYR A 89 -8.34 2.06 -4.75
N LYS A 90 -9.50 2.05 -5.41
CA LYS A 90 -9.74 1.30 -6.65
C LYS A 90 -10.55 2.14 -7.62
N GLY A 91 -10.04 2.32 -8.84
CA GLY A 91 -10.72 3.14 -9.86
C GLY A 91 -10.97 4.58 -9.42
N GLY A 92 -10.06 5.16 -8.62
CA GLY A 92 -10.19 6.52 -8.09
C GLY A 92 -11.18 6.67 -6.93
N LYS A 93 -11.82 5.59 -6.47
CA LYS A 93 -12.72 5.59 -5.31
C LYS A 93 -12.03 4.95 -4.11
N CYS A 94 -12.26 5.48 -2.92
CA CYS A 94 -11.83 4.81 -1.70
C CYS A 94 -12.64 3.52 -1.50
N ILE A 95 -11.94 2.42 -1.26
CA ILE A 95 -12.55 1.10 -0.99
C ILE A 95 -12.27 0.59 0.42
N VAL A 96 -11.22 1.11 1.07
CA VAL A 96 -10.87 0.79 2.45
C VAL A 96 -10.46 2.09 3.13
N CYS A 97 -11.11 2.41 4.24
CA CYS A 97 -10.79 3.56 5.07
C CYS A 97 -9.84 3.16 6.20
N VAL A 98 -9.24 4.15 6.86
CA VAL A 98 -8.50 3.92 8.10
C VAL A 98 -9.46 3.50 9.22
N ASP A 99 -8.92 2.91 10.29
CA ASP A 99 -9.71 2.50 11.46
C ASP A 99 -10.54 3.69 12.02
N GLY A 100 -11.74 3.41 12.49
CA GLY A 100 -12.73 4.41 12.89
C GLY A 100 -13.53 5.03 11.74
N TYR A 101 -13.30 4.61 10.49
CA TYR A 101 -14.03 5.08 9.32
C TYR A 101 -14.49 3.92 8.43
N TYR A 102 -15.62 4.09 7.75
CA TYR A 102 -16.14 3.14 6.77
C TYR A 102 -16.30 3.77 5.39
N ALA A 103 -16.14 2.95 4.35
CA ALA A 103 -16.24 3.39 2.97
C ALA A 103 -17.70 3.44 2.51
N LYS A 104 -18.14 4.58 1.96
CA LYS A 104 -19.45 4.73 1.31
C LYS A 104 -19.33 5.64 0.10
N ALA A 105 -19.89 5.21 -1.03
CA ALA A 105 -19.86 5.96 -2.30
C ALA A 105 -18.45 6.39 -2.81
N GLY A 106 -17.38 5.76 -2.33
CA GLY A 106 -15.99 6.11 -2.68
C GLY A 106 -15.33 7.10 -1.74
N GLU A 107 -15.98 7.47 -0.64
CA GLU A 107 -15.48 8.35 0.42
C GLU A 107 -15.50 7.64 1.77
N CYS A 108 -14.81 8.20 2.75
CA CYS A 108 -14.72 7.68 4.11
C CYS A 108 -15.59 8.51 5.04
N PHE A 109 -16.42 7.83 5.83
CA PHE A 109 -17.30 8.41 6.82
C PHE A 109 -16.95 7.83 8.18
N GLU A 110 -17.03 8.66 9.21
CA GLU A 110 -16.72 8.25 10.58
C GLU A 110 -17.70 7.18 11.07
N CYS A 111 -17.19 6.24 11.85
CA CYS A 111 -18.01 5.27 12.56
C CYS A 111 -18.85 5.93 13.66
N VAL A 112 -19.76 5.15 14.28
CA VAL A 112 -20.38 5.57 15.55
C VAL A 112 -19.30 5.81 16.60
N ASP A 113 -19.56 6.70 17.55
CA ASP A 113 -18.59 7.08 18.57
C ASP A 113 -18.03 5.84 19.30
N HIS A 114 -16.74 5.89 19.59
CA HIS A 114 -15.97 4.81 20.22
C HIS A 114 -15.97 3.45 19.48
N CYS A 115 -16.30 3.43 18.19
CA CYS A 115 -16.18 2.26 17.35
C CYS A 115 -14.84 2.24 16.58
N TYR A 116 -14.13 1.11 16.65
CA TYR A 116 -12.89 0.85 15.94
C TYR A 116 -13.13 0.38 14.48
N GLU A 117 -14.04 -0.56 14.28
CA GLU A 117 -14.37 -1.09 12.95
C GLU A 117 -15.88 -1.08 12.72
N CYS A 118 -16.35 -0.51 11.60
CA CYS A 118 -17.78 -0.44 11.27
C CYS A 118 -18.04 -0.61 9.76
N SER A 119 -19.27 -1.00 9.40
CA SER A 119 -19.77 -1.01 8.01
C SER A 119 -20.66 0.18 7.67
N SER A 120 -21.14 0.89 8.70
CA SER A 120 -21.99 2.07 8.59
C SER A 120 -22.00 2.84 9.92
N MET A 121 -22.64 4.01 9.93
CA MET A 121 -22.84 4.81 11.16
C MET A 121 -23.60 4.10 12.30
N THR A 122 -24.22 2.93 12.05
CA THR A 122 -25.00 2.22 13.08
C THR A 122 -24.61 0.75 13.22
N GLN A 123 -23.58 0.29 12.51
CA GLN A 123 -23.13 -1.11 12.57
C GLN A 123 -21.66 -1.15 12.93
N CYS A 124 -21.40 -1.26 14.23
CA CYS A 124 -20.07 -1.45 14.77
C CYS A 124 -19.76 -2.94 14.92
N PHE A 125 -18.58 -3.35 14.47
CA PHE A 125 -18.06 -4.71 14.64
C PHE A 125 -17.11 -4.81 15.82
N GLU A 126 -16.35 -3.76 16.10
CA GLU A 126 -15.38 -3.70 17.19
C GLU A 126 -15.41 -2.32 17.84
N CYS A 127 -15.59 -2.27 19.16
CA CYS A 127 -15.47 -1.04 19.94
C CYS A 127 -14.01 -0.80 20.34
N LEU A 128 -13.63 0.46 20.56
CA LEU A 128 -12.32 0.81 21.12
C LEU A 128 -12.11 0.17 22.50
N ASP A 129 -10.85 0.02 22.90
CA ASP A 129 -10.48 -0.48 24.22
C ASP A 129 -11.19 0.28 25.35
N GLY A 130 -11.80 -0.47 26.27
CA GLY A 130 -12.60 0.09 27.35
C GLY A 130 -14.07 0.36 26.98
N TYR A 131 -14.53 0.00 25.79
CA TYR A 131 -15.93 0.13 25.35
C TYR A 131 -16.54 -1.23 24.97
N GLY A 132 -17.85 -1.37 25.17
CA GLY A 132 -18.62 -2.56 24.81
C GLY A 132 -19.82 -2.19 23.94
N PHE A 133 -20.09 -3.00 22.91
CA PHE A 133 -21.21 -2.74 22.00
C PHE A 133 -22.53 -3.09 22.66
N ASN A 134 -23.40 -2.09 22.80
CA ASN A 134 -24.72 -2.27 23.39
C ASN A 134 -25.82 -2.55 22.35
N GLY A 135 -25.49 -2.99 21.14
CA GLY A 135 -26.49 -3.22 20.09
C GLY A 135 -26.77 -1.99 19.21
N ASP A 136 -26.55 -0.78 19.74
CA ASP A 136 -26.73 0.48 19.02
C ASP A 136 -25.42 1.30 18.94
N GLU A 137 -24.66 1.38 20.03
CA GLU A 137 -23.45 2.19 20.19
C GLU A 137 -22.39 1.50 21.06
N CYS A 138 -21.17 2.03 21.04
CA CYS A 138 -20.09 1.61 21.92
C CYS A 138 -20.12 2.45 23.20
N VAL A 139 -20.45 1.83 24.33
CA VAL A 139 -20.52 2.50 25.64
C VAL A 139 -19.35 2.10 26.52
N GLN A 140 -18.89 3.02 27.36
CA GLN A 140 -17.78 2.76 28.28
C GLN A 140 -18.10 1.55 29.16
N SER A 141 -17.23 0.55 29.08
CA SER A 141 -17.24 -0.59 29.99
C SER A 141 -16.73 -0.08 31.34
N LEU A 142 -17.60 -0.03 32.35
CA LEU A 142 -17.18 0.26 33.72
C LEU A 142 -16.05 -0.71 34.09
N ASP A 143 -14.94 -0.17 34.62
CA ASP A 143 -13.58 -0.73 34.80
C ASP A 143 -13.42 -2.13 35.45
N HIS A 144 -14.50 -2.89 35.66
CA HIS A 144 -14.49 -4.22 36.28
C HIS A 144 -15.40 -5.27 35.60
N CYS A 145 -15.85 -5.05 34.37
CA CYS A 145 -16.77 -5.97 33.69
C CYS A 145 -16.10 -6.63 32.47
N LYS A 146 -15.74 -7.93 32.57
CA LYS A 146 -14.99 -8.68 31.53
C LYS A 146 -15.85 -9.27 30.39
N ALA A 147 -17.17 -9.11 30.41
CA ALA A 147 -18.04 -9.58 29.33
C ALA A 147 -19.39 -8.85 29.32
N TYR A 148 -19.81 -8.39 28.13
CA TYR A 148 -21.11 -7.80 27.86
C TYR A 148 -22.03 -8.91 27.32
N SER A 149 -23.14 -9.23 28.00
CA SER A 149 -24.13 -10.21 27.53
C SER A 149 -25.51 -9.59 27.51
N TYR A 150 -26.12 -9.56 26.34
CA TYR A 150 -27.47 -9.05 26.13
C TYR A 150 -28.51 -10.04 26.67
N GLY A 151 -29.36 -9.59 27.59
CA GLY A 151 -30.57 -10.32 27.98
C GLY A 151 -30.59 -10.96 29.37
N SER A 152 -30.20 -10.23 30.42
CA SER A 152 -31.02 -10.07 31.64
C SER A 152 -30.21 -9.32 32.70
N SER A 153 -30.75 -8.20 33.18
CA SER A 153 -30.30 -7.43 34.36
C SER A 153 -28.80 -7.11 34.42
N THR A 154 -28.44 -5.85 34.17
CA THR A 154 -27.16 -5.20 34.51
C THR A 154 -26.49 -5.79 35.76
N ARG A 155 -25.65 -6.81 35.59
CA ARG A 155 -24.81 -7.40 36.64
C ARG A 155 -23.54 -7.93 36.01
N CYS A 156 -22.42 -7.30 36.38
CA CYS A 156 -21.09 -7.85 36.21
C CYS A 156 -21.02 -9.21 36.91
N ARG A 157 -20.40 -10.21 36.27
CA ARG A 157 -20.05 -11.47 36.90
C ARG A 157 -18.54 -11.59 37.00
#